data_AF-A0A3D3XC65-F1
#
_entry.id   AF-A0A3D3XC65-F1
#
_cell.length_a   1.000
_cell.length_b   1.000
_cell.length_c   1.000
_cell.angle_alpha   90.00
_cell.angle_beta   90.00
_cell.angle_gamma   90.00
#
_symmetry.space_group_name_H-M   'P 1'
#
loop_
_entity.id
_entity.type
_entity.pdbx_description
1 polymer ?
#
loop_
_entity_poly.entity_id
_entity_poly.type
_entity_poly.pdbx_seq_one_letter_code
_entity_poly.pdbx_strand_id
1 'polypeptide(L)'
;MDPRLHEIGYFLEFDQSSGILYFKRREDFYIDNDLNEGGRIQVLSHSVTDFKVEFLFQEIEQAAGGSKEEWSNEFNTEEKECFKVGDPPCLPRAIQLSMTLEAESGEKVNDSQVINLCVRPCKPELFE
;
A
#
# COMPACT_ATOMS: atom_id res chain seq x y z
N MET A 1 -18.06 18.13 -10.39
CA MET A 1 -18.46 16.99 -9.53
C MET A 1 -17.21 16.17 -9.29
N ASP A 2 -17.04 15.67 -8.08
CA ASP A 2 -15.99 14.72 -7.72
C ASP A 2 -16.28 13.37 -8.43
N PRO A 3 -15.32 12.80 -9.19
CA PRO A 3 -15.53 11.56 -9.95
C PRO A 3 -15.73 10.29 -9.09
N ARG A 4 -15.69 10.38 -7.75
CA ARG A 4 -15.81 9.30 -6.76
C ARG A 4 -14.68 8.26 -6.78
N LEU A 5 -13.92 8.17 -7.86
CA LEU A 5 -12.78 7.27 -8.02
C LEU A 5 -11.57 8.11 -8.42
N HIS A 6 -10.53 8.06 -7.58
CA HIS A 6 -9.30 8.83 -7.74
C HIS A 6 -8.11 7.88 -7.79
N GLU A 7 -7.08 8.30 -8.52
CA GLU A 7 -5.76 7.71 -8.43
C GLU A 7 -4.98 8.37 -7.31
N ILE A 8 -4.36 7.59 -6.42
CA ILE A 8 -3.55 8.10 -5.32
C ILE A 8 -2.20 7.40 -5.26
N GLY A 9 -1.15 8.17 -4.94
CA GLY A 9 0.20 7.67 -4.75
C GLY A 9 0.87 8.28 -3.53
N TYR A 10 1.73 7.52 -2.86
CA TYR A 10 2.54 7.99 -1.74
C TYR A 10 4.01 7.71 -2.05
N PHE A 11 4.87 8.70 -1.83
CA PHE A 11 6.29 8.57 -2.15
C PHE A 11 7.16 9.48 -1.28
N LEU A 12 8.42 9.10 -1.16
CA LEU A 12 9.48 9.92 -0.58
C LEU A 12 10.24 10.61 -1.72
N GLU A 13 10.42 11.91 -1.61
CA GLU A 13 11.18 12.71 -2.58
C GLU A 13 12.21 13.59 -1.86
N PHE A 14 13.47 13.46 -2.27
CA PHE A 14 14.56 14.26 -1.72
C PHE A 14 14.71 15.58 -2.48
N ASP A 15 14.55 16.70 -1.79
CA ASP A 15 14.84 18.03 -2.32
C ASP A 15 16.29 18.39 -2.06
N GLN A 16 17.08 18.45 -3.13
CA GLN A 16 18.50 18.80 -3.06
C GLN A 16 18.75 20.23 -2.59
N SER A 17 17.81 21.16 -2.80
CA SER A 17 17.98 22.57 -2.46
C SER A 17 17.85 22.83 -0.97
N SER A 18 16.91 22.14 -0.32
CA SER A 18 16.69 22.23 1.13
C SER A 18 17.42 21.13 1.91
N GLY A 19 17.85 20.05 1.25
CA GLY A 19 18.40 18.87 1.91
C GLY A 19 17.35 18.07 2.69
N ILE A 20 16.07 18.22 2.36
CA ILE A 20 14.95 17.63 3.11
C ILE A 20 14.35 16.49 2.29
N LEU A 21 14.04 15.38 2.97
CA LEU A 21 13.24 14.30 2.42
C LEU A 21 11.77 14.55 2.74
N TYR A 22 10.94 14.66 1.71
CA TYR A 22 9.51 14.90 1.85
C TYR A 22 8.72 13.63 1.60
N PHE A 23 7.85 13.27 2.53
CA PHE A 23 6.79 12.32 2.31
C PHE A 23 5.58 13.03 1.71
N LYS A 24 5.19 12.60 0.51
CA LYS A 24 4.19 13.27 -0.32
C LYS A 24 3.06 12.32 -0.70
N ARG A 25 1.87 12.90 -0.88
CA ARG A 25 0.70 12.26 -1.51
C ARG A 25 0.41 12.94 -2.85
N ARG A 26 0.30 12.14 -3.91
CA ARG A 26 -0.28 12.55 -5.19
C ARG A 26 -1.73 12.08 -5.25
N GLU A 27 -2.59 12.91 -5.81
CA GLU A 27 -4.00 12.58 -6.09
C GLU A 27 -4.39 13.11 -7.47
N ASP A 28 -4.87 12.23 -8.35
CA ASP A 28 -5.46 12.56 -9.64
C ASP A 28 -6.92 12.13 -9.70
N PHE A 29 -7.73 12.98 -10.33
CA PHE A 29 -9.16 12.76 -10.57
C PHE A 29 -9.43 11.99 -11.86
N TYR A 30 -8.43 11.85 -12.72
CA TYR A 30 -8.48 11.05 -13.93
C TYR A 30 -7.64 9.79 -13.72
N ILE A 31 -8.16 8.67 -14.20
CA ILE A 31 -7.48 7.38 -14.16
C ILE A 31 -7.00 7.10 -15.57
N ASP A 32 -5.69 7.00 -15.74
CA ASP A 32 -5.06 6.69 -17.00
C ASP A 32 -3.93 5.68 -16.79
N ASN A 33 -3.07 5.51 -17.80
CA ASN A 33 -1.98 4.53 -17.75
C ASN A 33 -0.66 5.14 -17.25
N ASP A 34 -0.61 6.45 -16.99
CA ASP A 34 0.58 7.14 -16.49
C ASP A 34 0.38 7.56 -15.03
N LEU A 35 0.78 6.66 -14.13
CA LEU A 35 0.69 6.87 -12.69
C LEU A 35 1.57 8.01 -12.14
N ASN A 36 2.45 8.57 -12.98
CA ASN A 36 3.43 9.59 -12.60
C ASN A 36 3.10 10.99 -13.15
N GLU A 37 2.25 11.10 -14.17
CA GLU A 37 1.88 12.38 -14.77
C GLU A 37 0.61 12.96 -14.13
N GLY A 38 0.52 14.29 -14.04
CA GLY A 38 -0.69 14.95 -13.54
C GLY A 38 -0.87 14.88 -12.02
N GLY A 39 -2.11 15.05 -11.59
CA GLY A 39 -2.50 15.08 -10.18
C GLY A 39 -2.03 16.32 -9.41
N ARG A 40 -2.47 16.38 -8.15
CA ARG A 40 -2.05 17.38 -7.16
C ARG A 40 -1.15 16.74 -6.12
N ILE A 41 -0.03 17.39 -5.83
CA ILE A 41 0.92 16.95 -4.81
C ILE A 41 0.66 17.67 -3.50
N GLN A 42 0.63 16.91 -2.40
CA GLN A 42 0.53 17.40 -1.03
C GLN A 42 1.71 16.87 -0.22
N VAL A 43 2.43 17.75 0.46
CA VAL A 43 3.45 17.35 1.44
C VAL A 43 2.74 16.94 2.73
N LEU A 44 2.95 15.69 3.16
CA LEU A 44 2.35 15.16 4.37
C LEU A 44 3.29 15.27 5.57
N SER A 45 4.59 15.06 5.37
CA SER A 45 5.59 15.14 6.43
C SER A 45 7.00 15.34 5.85
N HIS A 46 7.86 15.94 6.66
CA HIS A 46 9.31 16.05 6.46
C HIS A 46 10.13 15.24 7.48
N SER A 47 9.45 14.55 8.42
CA SER A 47 10.08 13.72 9.45
C SER A 47 10.18 12.26 9.03
N VAL A 48 9.49 11.85 7.96
CA VAL A 48 9.51 10.46 7.50
C VAL A 48 10.81 10.21 6.75
N THR A 49 11.57 9.22 7.21
CA THR A 49 12.87 8.84 6.64
C THR A 49 12.83 7.52 5.88
N ASP A 50 11.84 6.68 6.16
CA ASP A 50 11.60 5.42 5.47
C ASP A 50 10.10 5.15 5.36
N PHE A 51 9.67 4.64 4.21
CA PHE A 51 8.28 4.26 3.93
C PHE A 51 8.28 3.00 3.08
N LYS A 52 7.72 1.92 3.65
CA LYS A 52 7.68 0.60 3.03
C LYS A 52 6.24 0.10 2.95
N VAL A 53 5.92 -0.51 1.82
CA VAL A 53 4.63 -1.14 1.56
C VAL A 53 4.88 -2.61 1.26
N GLU A 54 4.15 -3.49 1.95
CA GLU A 54 4.14 -4.93 1.70
C GLU A 54 2.71 -5.41 1.48
N PHE A 55 2.56 -6.41 0.64
CA PHE A 55 1.29 -6.92 0.15
C PHE A 55 1.13 -8.37 0.57
N LEU A 56 0.02 -8.70 1.23
CA LEU A 56 -0.31 -10.08 1.58
C LEU A 56 -0.85 -10.78 0.35
N PHE A 57 -0.04 -11.68 -0.21
CA PHE A 57 -0.38 -12.41 -1.44
C PHE A 57 -1.23 -13.63 -1.12
N GLN A 58 -0.77 -14.45 -0.17
CA GLN A 58 -1.42 -15.70 0.18
C GLN A 58 -1.33 -15.96 1.68
N GLU A 59 -2.38 -16.61 2.19
CA GLU A 59 -2.41 -17.22 3.51
C GLU A 59 -2.53 -18.74 3.30
N ILE A 60 -1.55 -19.49 3.78
CA ILE A 60 -1.46 -20.95 3.61
C ILE A 60 -1.79 -21.61 4.94
N GLU A 61 -2.89 -22.36 5.01
CA GLU A 61 -3.21 -23.18 6.18
C GLU A 61 -2.18 -24.29 6.35
N GLN A 62 -1.74 -24.48 7.59
CA GLN A 62 -0.74 -25.50 7.93
C GLN A 62 -1.41 -26.75 8.48
N ALA A 63 -0.88 -27.92 8.10
CA ALA A 63 -1.40 -29.22 8.53
C ALA A 63 -1.38 -29.44 10.06
N ALA A 64 -0.58 -28.67 10.80
CA ALA A 64 -0.50 -28.69 12.27
C ALA A 64 -1.48 -27.71 12.96
N GLY A 65 -2.33 -27.03 12.20
CA GLY A 65 -3.13 -25.90 12.67
C GLY A 65 -2.35 -24.57 12.60
N GLY A 66 -3.06 -23.49 12.31
CA GLY A 66 -2.48 -22.16 12.06
C GLY A 66 -2.33 -21.85 10.57
N SER A 67 -1.92 -20.62 10.27
CA SER A 67 -1.67 -20.15 8.91
C SER A 67 -0.30 -19.49 8.78
N LYS A 68 0.28 -19.60 7.60
CA LYS A 68 1.49 -18.88 7.19
C LYS A 68 1.11 -17.81 6.19
N GLU A 69 1.46 -16.57 6.49
CA GLU A 69 1.30 -15.44 5.59
C GLU A 69 2.52 -15.29 4.68
N GLU A 70 2.27 -15.01 3.41
CA GLU A 70 3.31 -14.69 2.42
C GLU A 70 3.16 -13.24 1.97
N TRP A 71 4.10 -12.41 2.44
CA TRP A 71 4.18 -10.98 2.16
C TRP A 71 5.19 -10.71 1.04
N SER A 72 4.87 -9.78 0.15
CA SER A 72 5.72 -9.33 -0.96
C SER A 72 5.85 -7.81 -0.96
N ASN A 73 6.99 -7.29 -1.39
CA ASN A 73 7.19 -5.85 -1.63
C ASN A 73 6.69 -5.41 -3.03
N GLU A 74 6.34 -6.36 -3.89
CA GLU A 74 5.84 -6.12 -5.24
C GLU A 74 4.46 -6.74 -5.42
N PHE A 75 3.59 -6.04 -6.13
CA PHE A 75 2.26 -6.52 -6.49
C PHE A 75 1.95 -6.12 -7.93
N ASN A 76 2.37 -6.97 -8.87
CA ASN A 76 2.21 -6.76 -10.30
C ASN A 76 1.02 -7.58 -10.78
N THR A 77 -0.17 -6.97 -10.86
CA THR A 77 -1.38 -7.65 -11.35
C THR A 77 -1.95 -6.92 -12.55
N GLU A 78 -2.17 -7.64 -13.64
CA GLU A 78 -2.94 -7.13 -14.76
C GLU A 78 -4.43 -7.33 -14.49
N GLU A 79 -5.17 -6.25 -14.22
CA GLU A 79 -6.60 -6.30 -13.84
C GLU A 79 -7.46 -7.15 -14.81
N LYS A 80 -7.11 -7.16 -16.10
CA LYS A 80 -7.79 -7.95 -17.14
C LYS A 80 -7.60 -9.45 -17.00
N GLU A 81 -6.51 -9.90 -16.37
CA GLU A 81 -6.16 -11.31 -16.21
C GLU A 81 -6.61 -11.89 -14.86
N CYS A 82 -6.90 -11.04 -13.86
CA CYS A 82 -7.17 -11.42 -12.48
C CYS A 82 -8.52 -12.13 -12.21
N PHE A 83 -9.37 -12.34 -13.23
CA PHE A 83 -10.64 -13.06 -13.08
C PHE A 83 -10.52 -14.58 -13.30
N LYS A 84 -9.33 -15.09 -13.58
CA LYS A 84 -9.09 -16.52 -13.77
C LYS A 84 -8.87 -17.23 -12.43
N VAL A 85 -9.44 -18.42 -12.29
CA VAL A 85 -9.29 -19.25 -11.09
C VAL A 85 -7.85 -19.74 -10.99
N GLY A 86 -7.18 -19.40 -9.87
CA GLY A 86 -5.80 -19.82 -9.58
C GLY A 86 -4.73 -18.74 -9.78
N ASP A 87 -5.09 -17.60 -10.36
CA ASP A 87 -4.20 -16.44 -10.51
C ASP A 87 -4.26 -15.51 -9.27
N PRO A 88 -3.24 -14.65 -9.05
CA PRO A 88 -3.27 -13.67 -7.98
C PRO A 88 -4.57 -12.86 -7.94
N PRO A 89 -5.09 -12.52 -6.75
CA PRO A 89 -6.29 -11.70 -6.63
C PRO A 89 -6.05 -10.32 -7.26
N CYS A 90 -7.10 -9.68 -7.80
CA CYS A 90 -6.99 -8.32 -8.39
C CYS A 90 -6.49 -7.26 -7.40
N LEU A 91 -6.64 -7.54 -6.10
CA LEU A 91 -6.16 -6.73 -5.00
C LEU A 91 -5.50 -7.66 -3.97
N PRO A 92 -4.44 -7.20 -3.29
CA PRO A 92 -3.82 -7.97 -2.23
C PRO A 92 -4.82 -8.17 -1.08
N ARG A 93 -4.67 -9.27 -0.32
CA ARG A 93 -5.59 -9.59 0.79
C ARG A 93 -5.49 -8.56 1.92
N ALA A 94 -4.30 -8.03 2.11
CA ALA A 94 -3.97 -6.98 3.06
C ALA A 94 -2.75 -6.20 2.56
N ILE A 95 -2.57 -4.99 3.08
CA ILE A 95 -1.38 -4.17 2.90
C ILE A 95 -0.79 -3.88 4.27
N GLN A 96 0.52 -4.08 4.43
CA GLN A 96 1.26 -3.60 5.57
C GLN A 96 2.00 -2.33 5.18
N LEU A 97 1.78 -1.27 5.95
CA LEU A 97 2.48 0.00 5.82
C LEU A 97 3.44 0.14 6.99
N SER A 98 4.73 0.29 6.70
CA SER A 98 5.76 0.54 7.70
C SER A 98 6.38 1.90 7.46
N MET A 99 6.58 2.68 8.53
CA MET A 99 7.10 4.04 8.43
C MET A 99 8.07 4.32 9.56
N THR A 100 9.21 4.95 9.23
CA THR A 100 10.16 5.47 10.22
C THR A 100 10.11 6.98 10.23
N LEU A 101 9.92 7.57 11.41
CA LEU A 101 9.99 9.00 11.66
C LEU A 101 11.27 9.33 12.43
N GLU A 102 11.91 10.44 12.07
CA GLU A 102 13.06 11.02 12.77
C GLU A 102 12.68 12.40 13.34
N ALA A 103 12.85 12.56 14.65
CA ALA A 103 12.62 13.83 15.34
C ALA A 103 13.83 14.77 15.16
N GLU A 104 13.64 16.06 15.47
CA GLU A 104 14.75 17.04 15.44
C GLU A 104 15.91 16.68 16.37
N SER A 105 15.65 15.90 17.43
CA SER A 105 16.66 15.36 18.35
C SER A 105 17.51 14.24 17.75
N GLY A 106 17.15 13.73 16.56
CA GLY A 106 17.73 12.52 15.93
C GLY A 106 17.15 11.21 16.44
N GLU A 107 16.18 11.24 17.36
CA GLU A 107 15.46 10.05 17.81
C GLU A 107 14.59 9.47 16.68
N LYS A 108 14.58 8.15 16.56
CA LYS A 108 13.83 7.43 15.52
C LYS A 108 12.74 6.56 16.12
N VAL A 109 11.55 6.65 15.55
CA VAL A 109 10.42 5.78 15.87
C VAL A 109 9.97 5.08 14.59
N ASN A 110 9.76 3.77 14.67
CA ASN A 110 9.21 2.97 13.59
C ASN A 110 7.90 2.34 14.08
N ASP A 111 6.87 2.42 13.24
CA ASP A 111 5.61 1.73 13.44
C ASP A 111 5.16 1.03 12.15
N SER A 112 4.33 0.00 12.30
CA SER A 112 3.77 -0.76 11.18
C SER A 112 2.30 -1.07 11.40
N GLN A 113 1.49 -0.86 10.37
CA GLN A 113 0.04 -1.09 10.41
C GLN A 113 -0.40 -1.98 9.26
N VAL A 114 -1.24 -2.97 9.58
CA VAL A 114 -1.84 -3.88 8.60
C VAL A 114 -3.27 -3.46 8.31
N ILE A 115 -3.57 -3.24 7.04
CA ILE A 115 -4.89 -2.89 6.51
C ILE A 115 -5.41 -4.10 5.73
N ASN A 116 -6.45 -4.74 6.25
CA ASN A 116 -7.11 -5.86 5.57
C ASN A 116 -8.01 -5.34 4.44
N LEU A 117 -7.79 -5.83 3.22
CA LEU A 117 -8.54 -5.44 2.02
C LEU A 117 -9.52 -6.52 1.54
N CYS A 118 -9.46 -7.73 2.09
CA CYS A 118 -10.45 -8.80 1.87
C CYS A 118 -11.83 -8.34 2.39
N VAL A 119 -12.65 -7.73 1.52
CA VAL A 119 -14.09 -7.58 1.75
C VAL A 119 -14.73 -8.92 1.40
N ARG A 120 -15.56 -9.45 2.31
CA ARG A 120 -16.19 -10.80 2.28
C ARG A 120 -16.56 -11.33 0.87
N PRO A 121 -16.52 -12.67 0.64
CA PRO A 121 -16.48 -13.71 1.67
C PRO A 121 -15.15 -14.48 1.64
N CYS A 122 -14.21 -14.08 2.51
CA CYS A 122 -12.99 -14.84 2.77
C CYS A 122 -13.18 -15.89 3.88
N LYS A 123 -14.36 -15.94 4.54
CA LYS A 123 -14.82 -16.97 5.49
C LYS A 123 -16.35 -17.14 5.40
N PRO A 124 -16.86 -18.00 4.49
CA PRO A 124 -18.31 -18.24 4.35
C PRO A 124 -18.97 -18.76 5.64
N GLU A 125 -18.20 -19.51 6.42
CA GLU A 125 -18.58 -20.26 7.62
C GLU A 125 -19.03 -19.39 8.80
N LEU A 126 -18.74 -18.08 8.77
CA LEU A 126 -19.11 -17.13 9.82
C LEU A 126 -20.48 -16.46 9.58
N PHE A 127 -21.18 -16.83 8.50
CA PHE A 127 -22.47 -16.26 8.10
C PHE A 127 -23.54 -17.32 7.83
N GLU A 128 -23.34 -18.55 8.33
CA GLU A 128 -24.40 -19.55 8.50
C GLU A 128 -25.11 -19.41 9.85
#